data_AF-A0A0G0WFJ5-F1
#
_entry.id   AF-A0A0G0WFJ5-F1
#
_cell.length_a   1.000
_cell.length_b   1.000
_cell.length_c   1.000
_cell.angle_alpha   90.00
_cell.angle_beta   90.00
_cell.angle_gamma   90.00
#
_symmetry.space_group_name_H-M   'P 1'
#
loop_
_entity.id
_entity.type
_entity.pdbx_description
1 polymer ?
#
loop_
_entity_poly.entity_id
_entity_poly.type
_entity_poly.pdbx_seq_one_letter_code
_entity_poly.pdbx_strand_id
1 'polypeptide(L)'
;MENKGKKAIFISIAELAKMLGISRIAVFNKIKKGQIPAEKIGRSYAISMEHVDEIVNGKGSRILTEEKKKLIKEAVAKVIRDYGDTLKLLGKE
;
A
#
# COMPACT_ATOMS: atom_id res chain seq x y z
N MET A 1 -19.72 16.38 26.58
CA MET A 1 -19.85 15.01 26.03
C MET A 1 -20.10 15.11 24.53
N GLU A 2 -19.03 15.20 23.74
CA GLU A 2 -19.14 15.24 22.27
C GLU A 2 -19.26 13.82 21.73
N ASN A 3 -20.50 13.37 21.52
CA ASN A 3 -20.78 12.23 20.66
C ASN A 3 -20.57 12.64 19.19
N LYS A 4 -19.32 12.72 18.74
CA LYS A 4 -19.02 12.64 17.30
C LYS A 4 -19.16 11.18 16.90
N GLY A 5 -20.39 10.78 16.54
CA GLY A 5 -20.64 9.53 15.84
C GLY A 5 -19.76 9.47 14.60
N LYS A 6 -18.66 8.73 14.69
CA LYS A 6 -17.80 8.42 13.56
C LYS A 6 -18.67 7.67 12.55
N LYS A 7 -19.14 8.37 11.53
CA LYS A 7 -19.79 7.75 10.38
C LYS A 7 -18.71 6.88 9.74
N ALA A 8 -18.71 5.58 10.01
CA ALA A 8 -17.77 4.65 9.42
C ALA A 8 -18.02 4.68 7.92
N ILE A 9 -17.18 5.43 7.20
CA ILE A 9 -17.22 5.47 5.74
C ILE A 9 -16.64 4.13 5.30
N PHE A 10 -17.45 3.28 4.71
CA PHE A 10 -17.00 2.01 4.15
C PHE A 10 -16.76 2.18 2.66
N ILE A 11 -15.65 1.65 2.17
CA ILE A 11 -15.36 1.59 0.73
C ILE A 11 -15.44 0.15 0.22
N SER A 12 -15.70 0.01 -1.07
CA SER A 12 -15.71 -1.29 -1.73
C SER A 12 -14.32 -1.69 -2.21
N ILE A 13 -14.15 -2.98 -2.54
CA ILE A 13 -12.93 -3.51 -3.16
C ILE A 13 -12.54 -2.72 -4.42
N ALA A 14 -13.52 -2.31 -5.23
CA ALA A 14 -13.27 -1.61 -6.49
C ALA A 14 -12.70 -0.21 -6.25
N GLU A 15 -13.20 0.50 -5.25
CA GLU A 15 -12.70 1.82 -4.88
C GLU A 15 -11.31 1.75 -4.27
N LEU A 16 -11.05 0.76 -3.40
CA LEU A 16 -9.72 0.51 -2.86
C LEU A 16 -8.70 0.14 -3.96
N ALA A 17 -9.13 -0.64 -4.96
CA ALA A 17 -8.32 -1.01 -6.10
C ALA A 17 -7.89 0.22 -6.92
N LYS A 18 -8.82 1.15 -7.18
CA LYS A 18 -8.52 2.42 -7.86
C LYS A 18 -7.53 3.27 -7.05
N MET A 19 -7.75 3.40 -5.74
CA MET A 19 -6.86 4.19 -4.87
C MET A 19 -5.44 3.63 -4.79
N LEU A 20 -5.29 2.32 -4.79
CA LEU A 20 -3.99 1.65 -4.72
C LEU A 20 -3.33 1.45 -6.10
N GLY A 21 -4.04 1.69 -7.20
CA GLY A 21 -3.55 1.42 -8.54
C GLY A 21 -3.31 -0.07 -8.82
N ILE A 22 -4.01 -0.97 -8.14
CA ILE A 22 -3.88 -2.43 -8.30
C ILE A 22 -5.19 -3.08 -8.73
N SER A 23 -5.12 -4.29 -9.29
CA SER A 23 -6.30 -5.04 -9.71
C SER A 23 -7.23 -5.41 -8.53
N ARG A 24 -8.54 -5.43 -8.78
CA ARG A 24 -9.56 -5.90 -7.81
C ARG A 24 -9.24 -7.28 -7.22
N ILE A 25 -8.69 -8.18 -8.04
CA ILE A 25 -8.25 -9.52 -7.61
C ILE A 25 -7.11 -9.44 -6.58
N ALA A 26 -6.19 -8.48 -6.72
CA ALA A 26 -5.06 -8.31 -5.81
C ALA A 26 -5.53 -7.79 -4.44
N VAL A 27 -6.47 -6.84 -4.43
CA VAL A 27 -7.14 -6.39 -3.21
C VAL A 27 -7.88 -7.55 -2.53
N PHE A 28 -8.66 -8.32 -3.28
CA PHE A 28 -9.39 -9.48 -2.76
C PHE A 28 -8.44 -10.53 -2.15
N ASN A 29 -7.32 -10.84 -2.83
CA ASN A 29 -6.32 -11.76 -2.32
C ASN A 29 -5.65 -11.23 -1.04
N LYS A 30 -5.39 -9.92 -0.94
CA LYS A 30 -4.85 -9.30 0.27
C LYS A 30 -5.84 -9.35 1.44
N ILE A 31 -7.12 -9.15 1.18
CA ILE A 31 -8.20 -9.34 2.17
C ILE A 31 -8.24 -10.79 2.64
N LYS A 32 -8.25 -11.76 1.72
CA LYS A 32 -8.23 -13.19 2.05
C LYS A 32 -6.99 -13.61 2.87
N LYS A 33 -5.85 -12.97 2.63
CA LYS A 33 -4.60 -13.18 3.39
C LYS A 33 -4.57 -12.45 4.73
N GLY A 34 -5.62 -11.71 5.09
CA GLY A 34 -5.67 -10.91 6.33
C GLY A 34 -4.76 -9.68 6.32
N GLN A 35 -4.24 -9.28 5.16
CA GLN A 35 -3.36 -8.10 5.04
C GLN A 35 -4.15 -6.78 4.99
N ILE A 36 -5.40 -6.85 4.55
CA ILE A 36 -6.33 -5.73 4.51
C ILE A 36 -7.53 -6.10 5.40
N PRO A 37 -7.72 -5.43 6.55
CA PRO A 37 -8.91 -5.63 7.36
C PRO A 37 -10.15 -5.18 6.57
N ALA A 38 -11.04 -6.12 6.29
CA ALA A 38 -12.29 -5.88 5.59
C ALA A 38 -13.39 -6.74 6.20
N GLU A 39 -14.59 -6.19 6.30
CA GLU A 39 -15.77 -6.88 6.77
C GLU A 39 -16.55 -7.45 5.59
N LYS A 40 -16.94 -8.72 5.67
CA LYS A 40 -17.75 -9.35 4.63
C LYS A 40 -19.22 -9.01 4.86
N ILE A 41 -19.80 -8.22 3.96
CA ILE A 41 -21.21 -7.86 3.98
C ILE A 41 -21.89 -8.55 2.78
N GLY A 42 -22.54 -9.68 3.06
CA GLY A 42 -23.20 -10.51 2.05
C GLY A 42 -22.22 -11.10 1.03
N ARG A 43 -22.33 -10.68 -0.25
CA ARG A 43 -21.44 -11.08 -1.36
C ARG A 43 -20.27 -10.11 -1.58
N SER A 44 -20.23 -9.00 -0.86
CA SER A 44 -19.22 -7.95 -1.02
C SER A 44 -18.36 -7.83 0.24
N TYR A 45 -17.21 -7.17 0.11
CA TYR A 45 -16.37 -6.77 1.25
C TYR A 45 -16.41 -5.26 1.39
N ALA A 46 -16.61 -4.80 2.61
CA ALA A 46 -16.57 -3.41 3.04
C ALA A 46 -15.26 -3.17 3.81
N ILE A 47 -14.48 -2.19 3.38
CA ILE A 47 -13.24 -1.79 4.04
C ILE A 47 -13.49 -0.46 4.76
N SER A 48 -13.23 -0.40 6.06
CA SER A 48 -13.39 0.83 6.85
C SER A 48 -12.36 1.88 6.41
N MET A 49 -12.80 3.10 6.12
CA MET A 49 -11.94 4.19 5.64
C MET A 49 -10.77 4.50 6.59
N GLU A 50 -10.96 4.30 7.90
CA GLU A 50 -9.90 4.39 8.90
C GLU A 50 -8.71 3.48 8.60
N HIS A 51 -8.96 2.23 8.20
CA HIS A 51 -7.91 1.32 7.77
C HIS A 51 -7.40 1.64 6.36
N VAL A 52 -8.24 2.20 5.49
CA VAL A 52 -7.83 2.63 4.16
C VAL A 52 -6.80 3.74 4.25
N ASP A 53 -7.02 4.73 5.11
CA ASP A 53 -6.04 5.77 5.39
C ASP A 53 -4.73 5.15 5.87
N GLU A 54 -4.78 4.18 6.79
CA GLU A 54 -3.58 3.46 7.21
C GLU A 54 -2.93 2.63 6.09
N ILE A 55 -3.67 2.06 5.15
CA ILE A 55 -3.10 1.24 4.07
C ILE A 55 -2.53 2.13 2.96
N VAL A 56 -3.27 3.17 2.58
CA VAL A 56 -2.91 4.14 1.55
C VAL A 56 -1.79 5.05 2.04
N ASN A 57 -1.92 5.59 3.26
CA ASN A 57 -0.91 6.44 3.87
C ASN A 57 0.17 5.65 4.62
N GLY A 58 0.01 4.35 4.93
CA GLY A 58 0.83 3.72 5.96
C GLY A 58 1.10 2.21 5.86
N LYS A 59 1.70 1.75 4.76
CA LYS A 59 2.92 0.88 4.80
C LYS A 59 3.94 1.17 3.69
N GLY A 60 3.63 2.08 2.75
CA GLY A 60 4.57 2.56 1.73
C GLY A 60 4.66 4.08 1.57
N SER A 61 3.71 4.85 2.14
CA SER A 61 3.62 6.30 1.96
C SER A 61 3.84 7.13 3.22
N ARG A 62 4.09 6.51 4.38
CA ARG A 62 4.51 7.25 5.58
C ARG A 62 5.99 7.60 5.40
N ILE A 63 6.24 8.85 5.02
CA ILE A 63 7.51 9.58 5.19
C ILE A 63 8.45 9.48 3.96
N LEU A 64 8.02 10.04 2.83
CA LEU A 64 8.95 10.67 1.88
C LEU A 64 9.30 12.09 2.37
N THR A 65 9.73 12.24 3.64
CA THR A 65 10.44 13.47 4.01
C THR A 65 11.72 13.51 3.17
N GLU A 66 12.17 14.71 2.79
CA GLU A 66 13.35 14.89 1.94
C GLU A 66 14.56 14.08 2.42
N GLU A 67 14.71 13.95 3.73
CA GLU A 67 15.78 13.19 4.38
C GLU A 67 15.75 11.69 4.07
N LYS A 68 14.58 11.04 4.13
CA LYS A 68 14.44 9.59 3.81
C LYS A 68 14.56 9.31 2.32
N LYS A 69 14.08 10.23 1.46
CA LYS A 69 14.31 10.15 0.00
C LYS A 69 15.80 10.17 -0.33
N LYS A 70 16.56 11.05 0.33
CA LYS A 70 18.01 11.16 0.16
C LYS A 70 18.72 9.88 0.60
N LEU A 71 18.34 9.34 1.76
CA LEU A 71 18.90 8.11 2.30
C LEU A 71 18.63 6.89 1.41
N ILE A 72 17.42 6.78 0.84
CA ILE A 72 17.08 5.73 -0.14
C ILE A 72 17.89 5.91 -1.42
N LYS A 73 18.00 7.14 -1.93
CA LYS A 73 18.77 7.43 -3.16
C LYS A 73 20.25 7.08 -2.99
N GLU A 74 20.83 7.38 -1.84
CA GLU A 74 22.23 7.03 -1.52
C GLU A 74 22.42 5.52 -1.38
N ALA A 75 21.50 4.82 -0.71
CA ALA A 75 21.54 3.37 -0.59
C ALA A 75 21.45 2.69 -1.97
N VAL A 76 20.53 3.15 -2.84
CA VAL A 76 20.39 2.66 -4.22
C VAL A 76 21.63 2.97 -5.05
N ALA A 77 22.17 4.19 -4.96
CA ALA A 77 23.38 4.58 -5.67
C ALA A 77 24.60 3.74 -5.25
N LYS A 78 24.72 3.41 -3.96
CA LYS A 78 25.77 2.53 -3.44
C LYS A 78 25.65 1.12 -4.02
N VAL A 79 24.45 0.55 -4.03
CA VAL A 79 24.21 -0.79 -4.59
C VAL A 79 24.48 -0.83 -6.10
N ILE A 80 24.07 0.20 -6.84
CA ILE A 80 24.36 0.30 -8.28
C ILE A 80 25.87 0.46 -8.53
N ARG A 81 26.60 1.18 -7.67
CA ARG A 81 28.05 1.30 -7.79
C ARG A 81 28.77 -0.02 -7.50
N ASP A 82 28.37 -0.70 -6.43
CA ASP A 82 29.08 -1.86 -5.92
C ASP A 82 28.68 -3.16 -6.69
N TYR A 83 27.49 -3.19 -7.31
CA TYR A 83 26.95 -4.38 -8.00
C TYR A 83 26.37 -4.10 -9.40
N GLY A 84 26.61 -2.92 -9.97
CA GLY A 84 25.99 -2.47 -11.22
C GLY A 84 26.25 -3.39 -12.41
N ASP A 85 27.48 -3.86 -12.57
CA ASP A 85 27.85 -4.79 -13.64
C ASP A 85 27.13 -6.14 -13.49
N THR A 86 27.04 -6.68 -12.27
CA THR A 86 26.30 -7.92 -11.97
C THR A 86 24.81 -7.76 -12.27
N LEU A 87 24.21 -6.64 -11.87
CA LEU A 87 22.80 -6.34 -12.15
C LEU A 87 22.55 -6.18 -13.66
N LYS A 88 23.49 -5.59 -14.40
CA LYS A 88 23.41 -5.41 -15.85
C LYS A 88 23.58 -6.72 -16.62
N LEU A 89 24.37 -7.65 -16.10
CA LEU A 89 24.53 -9.00 -16.66
C LEU A 89 23.26 -9.84 -16.44
N LEU A 90 22.68 -9.80 -15.25
CA LEU A 90 21.44 -10.52 -14.92
C LEU A 90 20.21 -10.02 -15.69
N GLY A 91 20.19 -8.75 -16.09
CA GLY A 91 19.09 -8.18 -16.89
C GLY A 91 19.15 -8.46 -18.40
N LYS A 92 20.18 -9.18 -18.87
CA LYS A 92 20.34 -9.57 -20.28
C LYS A 92 19.91 -11.02 -20.56
N GLU A 93 19.44 -11.73 -19.54
CA GLU A 93 18.86 -13.08 -19.64
C GLU A 93 17.34 -13.02 -19.88
#